data_AF-A0A2N8MQG5-F1
#
_entry.id   AF-A0A2N8MQG5-F1
#
_cell.length_a   1.000
_cell.length_b   1.000
_cell.length_c   1.000
_cell.angle_alpha   90.00
_cell.angle_beta   90.00
_cell.angle_gamma   90.00
#
_symmetry.space_group_name_H-M   'P 1'
#
loop_
_entity.id
_entity.type
_entity.pdbx_description
1 polymer ?
#
loop_
_entity_poly.entity_id
_entity_poly.type
_entity_poly.pdbx_seq_one_letter_code
_entity_poly.pdbx_strand_id
1 'polypeptide(L)'
;MMTEVAPVTGADARYWSVPDRAREGTGPGDESTIAVLVAVLSATPGARGLWRTRWVDLSRSGADGETETRYIALAESRALPALADTVRLGGDAAVEVVSADGDMPRPTRTALASGTLLWAADPAPVLKVARVFDGVQADGTPFFLPGHPELAGAPEVLEYLRAATTLLTTPDTMDDVWEPGRGRVVPMNFRTDGTWIWPDTVEYYLEEHGLAPESRLLAHVHAAGDRPPRLDQVAAHRAMTELFRQR
;
A
#
# COMPACT_ATOMS: atom_id res chain seq x y z
N MET A 1 13.84 -6.09 -30.31
CA MET A 1 13.51 -7.52 -30.43
C MET A 1 12.73 -7.88 -29.18
N MET A 2 11.40 -7.73 -29.25
CA MET A 2 10.49 -7.95 -28.11
C MET A 2 10.37 -9.45 -27.88
N THR A 3 10.87 -9.92 -26.75
CA THR A 3 10.59 -11.28 -26.30
C THR A 3 9.16 -11.32 -25.79
N GLU A 4 8.28 -11.81 -26.65
CA GLU A 4 6.92 -12.21 -26.34
C GLU A 4 6.97 -13.29 -25.24
N VAL A 5 6.57 -12.92 -24.02
CA VAL A 5 6.43 -13.87 -22.93
C VAL A 5 5.12 -14.62 -23.16
N ALA A 6 5.22 -15.86 -23.61
CA ALA A 6 4.07 -16.75 -23.75
C ALA A 6 3.38 -16.95 -22.37
N PRO A 7 2.04 -16.94 -22.32
CA PRO A 7 1.32 -17.19 -21.08
C PRO A 7 1.54 -18.65 -20.65
N VAL A 8 2.02 -18.85 -19.42
CA VAL A 8 2.08 -20.17 -18.79
C VAL A 8 0.64 -20.61 -18.53
N THR A 9 0.12 -21.49 -19.40
CA THR A 9 -1.16 -22.17 -19.20
C THR A 9 -0.97 -23.29 -18.15
N GLY A 10 -0.95 -22.90 -16.88
CA GLY A 10 -1.24 -23.79 -15.75
C GLY A 10 -2.75 -23.92 -15.58
N ALA A 11 -3.24 -25.10 -15.24
CA ALA A 11 -4.66 -25.49 -15.18
C ALA A 11 -5.49 -24.83 -14.04
N ASP A 12 -5.21 -23.57 -13.73
CA ASP A 12 -5.99 -22.75 -12.80
C ASP A 12 -5.98 -21.29 -13.29
N ALA A 13 -6.81 -21.00 -14.29
CA ALA A 13 -6.93 -19.69 -14.93
C ALA A 13 -7.75 -18.70 -14.06
N ARG A 14 -7.36 -18.53 -12.80
CA ARG A 14 -8.04 -17.69 -11.79
C ARG A 14 -7.15 -16.50 -11.43
N TYR A 15 -7.56 -15.28 -11.79
CA TYR A 15 -6.78 -14.07 -11.52
C TYR A 15 -7.65 -12.91 -11.05
N TRP A 16 -7.08 -12.06 -10.19
CA TRP A 16 -7.69 -10.80 -9.79
C TRP A 16 -7.44 -9.76 -10.88
N SER A 17 -8.49 -9.10 -11.36
CA SER A 17 -8.32 -7.98 -12.28
C SER A 17 -8.02 -6.70 -11.49
N VAL A 18 -7.11 -5.88 -12.01
CA VAL A 18 -6.99 -4.48 -11.59
C VAL A 18 -8.09 -3.74 -12.34
N PRO A 19 -9.16 -3.26 -11.69
CA PRO A 19 -10.23 -2.60 -12.42
C PRO A 19 -9.72 -1.31 -13.06
N ASP A 20 -10.15 -1.07 -14.29
CA ASP A 20 -10.14 0.26 -14.89
C ASP A 20 -11.08 1.15 -14.05
N ARG A 21 -10.53 2.17 -13.40
CA ARG A 21 -11.26 3.09 -12.48
C ARG A 21 -12.47 3.75 -13.15
N ALA A 22 -12.54 3.76 -14.49
CA ALA A 22 -13.60 4.37 -15.28
C ALA A 22 -14.95 3.60 -15.28
N ARG A 23 -15.01 2.37 -14.75
CA ARG A 23 -16.25 1.56 -14.69
C ARG A 23 -16.70 1.26 -13.25
N GLU A 24 -16.72 2.27 -12.39
CA GLU A 24 -17.34 2.20 -11.07
C GLU A 24 -18.86 2.39 -11.18
N GLY A 25 -19.58 1.34 -11.57
CA GLY A 25 -21.04 1.27 -11.42
C GLY A 25 -21.39 0.60 -10.09
N THR A 26 -22.09 1.30 -9.20
CA THR A 26 -22.65 0.76 -7.96
C THR A 26 -24.14 0.49 -8.20
N GLY A 27 -24.56 -0.78 -8.19
CA GLY A 27 -25.97 -1.14 -8.26
C GLY A 27 -26.64 -0.98 -6.87
N PRO A 28 -27.94 -0.68 -6.78
CA PRO A 28 -28.62 -0.44 -5.49
C PRO A 28 -28.61 -1.63 -4.51
N GLY A 29 -28.40 -2.86 -4.98
CA GLY A 29 -28.21 -4.03 -4.11
C GLY A 29 -26.86 -4.06 -3.37
N ASP A 30 -25.83 -3.40 -3.91
CA ASP A 30 -24.48 -3.33 -3.36
C ASP A 30 -24.47 -2.49 -2.06
N GLU A 31 -25.14 -1.33 -2.07
CA GLU A 31 -25.15 -0.41 -0.90
C GLU A 31 -25.79 -1.02 0.34
N SER A 32 -26.93 -1.71 0.20
CA SER A 32 -27.59 -2.38 1.33
C SER A 32 -26.74 -3.49 1.94
N THR A 33 -26.05 -4.25 1.08
CA THR A 33 -25.11 -5.30 1.48
C THR A 33 -23.92 -4.69 2.24
N ILE A 34 -23.33 -3.63 1.70
CA ILE A 34 -22.22 -2.91 2.34
C ILE A 34 -22.64 -2.41 3.72
N ALA A 35 -23.81 -1.79 3.86
CA ALA A 35 -24.28 -1.27 5.14
C ALA A 35 -24.40 -2.37 6.21
N VAL A 36 -24.94 -3.55 5.84
CA VAL A 36 -25.04 -4.71 6.75
C VAL A 36 -23.66 -5.22 7.14
N LEU A 37 -22.75 -5.40 6.18
CA LEU A 37 -21.40 -5.89 6.44
C LEU A 37 -20.62 -4.92 7.34
N VAL A 38 -20.74 -3.61 7.11
CA VAL A 38 -20.12 -2.58 7.93
C VAL A 38 -20.66 -2.60 9.35
N ALA A 39 -21.98 -2.75 9.54
CA ALA A 39 -22.58 -2.82 10.87
C ALA A 39 -22.09 -4.06 11.65
N VAL A 40 -22.03 -5.23 10.98
CA VAL A 40 -21.52 -6.47 11.56
C VAL A 40 -20.06 -6.33 11.98
N LEU A 41 -19.20 -5.81 11.09
CA LEU A 41 -17.78 -5.66 11.35
C LEU A 41 -17.52 -4.65 12.46
N SER A 42 -18.25 -3.54 12.47
CA SER A 42 -18.14 -2.51 13.51
C SER A 42 -18.51 -3.03 14.91
N ALA A 43 -19.41 -4.03 14.98
CA ALA A 43 -19.81 -4.66 16.22
C ALA A 43 -18.90 -5.83 16.64
N THR A 44 -17.94 -6.25 15.81
CA THR A 44 -17.12 -7.44 16.05
C THR A 44 -15.70 -7.07 16.51
N PRO A 45 -15.33 -7.33 17.78
CA PRO A 45 -13.97 -7.10 18.25
C PRO A 45 -12.93 -7.89 17.44
N GLY A 46 -11.88 -7.20 17.00
CA GLY A 46 -10.81 -7.79 16.19
C GLY A 46 -11.05 -7.73 14.67
N ALA A 47 -12.22 -7.26 14.20
CA ALA A 47 -12.36 -6.86 12.80
C ALA A 47 -11.46 -5.66 12.50
N ARG A 48 -10.86 -5.61 11.31
CA ARG A 48 -9.88 -4.59 10.91
C ARG A 48 -10.32 -3.79 9.68
N GLY A 49 -10.86 -4.46 8.66
CA GLY A 49 -11.32 -3.75 7.47
C GLY A 49 -12.20 -4.57 6.54
N LEU A 50 -12.87 -3.87 5.62
CA LEU A 50 -13.74 -4.42 4.58
C LEU A 50 -13.33 -3.86 3.22
N TRP A 51 -13.15 -4.73 2.25
CA TRP A 51 -12.89 -4.34 0.87
C TRP A 51 -13.99 -4.85 -0.05
N ARG A 52 -14.30 -4.06 -1.06
CA ARG A 52 -14.95 -4.52 -2.29
C ARG A 52 -13.87 -4.85 -3.30
N THR A 53 -13.91 -6.06 -3.83
CA THR A 53 -12.96 -6.56 -4.83
C THR A 53 -13.72 -7.07 -6.05
N ARG A 54 -13.04 -7.19 -7.18
CA ARG A 54 -13.58 -7.76 -8.41
C ARG A 54 -12.80 -9.00 -8.75
N TRP A 55 -13.53 -10.09 -8.95
CA TRP A 55 -12.98 -11.37 -9.35
C TRP A 55 -13.37 -11.63 -10.81
N VAL A 56 -12.41 -12.02 -11.64
CA VAL A 56 -12.68 -12.36 -13.04
C VAL A 56 -12.30 -13.81 -13.25
N ASP A 57 -13.29 -14.62 -13.61
CA ASP A 57 -13.08 -16.01 -13.99
C ASP A 57 -12.86 -16.10 -15.49
N LEU A 58 -11.58 -16.18 -15.91
CA LEU A 58 -11.22 -16.28 -17.33
C LEU A 58 -11.44 -17.69 -17.91
N SER A 59 -11.80 -18.68 -17.08
CA SER A 59 -12.17 -20.03 -17.56
C SER A 59 -13.56 -20.05 -18.19
N ARG A 60 -14.40 -19.06 -17.87
CA ARG A 60 -15.67 -18.80 -18.55
C ARG A 60 -15.40 -18.00 -19.83
N SER A 61 -15.20 -18.74 -20.92
CA SER A 61 -15.00 -18.20 -22.27
C SER A 61 -16.19 -17.35 -22.73
N GLY A 62 -16.04 -16.03 -22.64
CA GLY A 62 -16.92 -15.01 -23.20
C GLY A 62 -16.14 -13.68 -23.25
N ALA A 63 -16.37 -12.85 -24.27
CA ALA A 63 -15.62 -11.60 -24.50
C ALA A 63 -15.77 -10.56 -23.36
N ASP A 64 -16.71 -10.81 -22.43
CA ASP A 64 -16.87 -10.12 -21.16
C ASP A 64 -16.80 -11.18 -20.06
N GLY A 65 -15.61 -11.45 -19.51
CA GLY A 65 -15.48 -12.33 -18.35
C GLY A 65 -16.39 -11.82 -17.23
N GLU A 66 -17.35 -12.63 -16.79
CA GLU A 66 -18.30 -12.25 -15.74
C GLU A 66 -17.51 -11.76 -14.52
N THR A 67 -17.59 -10.46 -14.26
CA THR A 67 -16.89 -9.85 -13.13
C THR A 67 -17.78 -10.03 -11.90
N GLU A 68 -17.38 -10.93 -11.01
CA GLU A 68 -18.07 -11.14 -9.75
C GLU A 68 -17.55 -10.14 -8.71
N THR A 69 -18.45 -9.41 -8.06
CA THR A 69 -18.08 -8.58 -6.90
C THR A 69 -17.94 -9.49 -5.70
N ARG A 70 -16.78 -9.42 -5.02
CA ARG A 70 -16.52 -10.15 -3.79
C ARG A 70 -16.10 -9.19 -2.69
N TYR A 71 -16.47 -9.51 -1.46
CA TYR A 71 -16.01 -8.75 -0.31
C TYR A 71 -14.94 -9.52 0.42
N ILE A 72 -13.95 -8.81 0.93
CA ILE A 72 -12.93 -9.39 1.81
C ILE A 72 -12.99 -8.66 3.14
N ALA A 73 -13.26 -9.40 4.21
CA ALA A 73 -13.22 -8.91 5.57
C ALA A 73 -11.91 -9.34 6.23
N LEU A 74 -11.10 -8.35 6.64
CA LEU A 74 -9.85 -8.57 7.35
C LEU A 74 -10.12 -8.52 8.86
N ALA A 75 -9.65 -9.51 9.60
CA ALA A 75 -9.78 -9.57 11.05
C ALA A 75 -8.59 -10.28 11.70
N GLU A 76 -8.37 -10.06 12.99
CA GLU A 76 -7.40 -10.84 13.76
C GLU A 76 -7.78 -12.33 13.79
N SER A 77 -6.78 -13.21 13.91
CA SER A 77 -6.98 -14.67 13.88
C SER A 77 -8.00 -15.16 14.91
N ARG A 78 -8.01 -14.52 16.08
CA ARG A 78 -8.95 -14.85 17.18
C ARG A 78 -10.41 -14.49 16.86
N ALA A 79 -10.64 -13.56 15.94
CA ALA A 79 -11.97 -13.08 15.56
C ALA A 79 -12.56 -13.84 14.36
N LEU A 80 -11.75 -14.62 13.63
CA LEU A 80 -12.18 -15.31 12.40
C LEU A 80 -13.42 -16.20 12.59
N PRO A 81 -13.53 -17.06 13.64
CA PRO A 81 -14.69 -17.95 13.77
C PRO A 81 -15.99 -17.16 13.96
N ALA A 82 -15.98 -16.17 14.86
CA ALA A 82 -17.14 -15.32 15.13
C ALA A 82 -17.56 -14.51 13.89
N LEU A 83 -16.57 -14.01 13.15
CA LEU A 83 -16.82 -13.25 11.92
C LEU A 83 -17.40 -14.13 10.82
N ALA A 84 -16.87 -15.33 10.62
CA ALA A 84 -17.35 -16.26 9.60
C ALA A 84 -18.80 -16.68 9.85
N ASP A 85 -19.18 -16.91 11.10
CA ASP A 85 -20.56 -17.21 11.48
C ASP A 85 -21.48 -16.01 11.25
N THR A 86 -21.06 -14.80 11.65
CA THR A 86 -21.88 -13.59 11.52
C THR A 86 -22.09 -13.17 10.07
N VAL A 87 -21.03 -13.28 9.25
CA VAL A 87 -21.08 -13.02 7.81
C VAL A 87 -22.02 -14.01 7.11
N ARG A 88 -21.98 -15.30 7.47
CA ARG A 88 -22.88 -16.32 6.92
C ARG A 88 -24.35 -16.03 7.24
N LEU A 89 -24.63 -15.42 8.39
CA LEU A 89 -25.98 -15.01 8.79
C LEU A 89 -26.46 -13.74 8.06
N GLY A 90 -25.56 -12.99 7.42
CA GLY A 90 -25.82 -11.70 6.76
C GLY A 90 -26.35 -11.75 5.33
N GLY A 91 -26.45 -12.94 4.70
CA GLY A 91 -27.04 -13.13 3.37
C GLY A 91 -26.12 -13.82 2.36
N ASP A 92 -26.49 -13.75 1.07
CA ASP A 92 -25.83 -14.46 -0.05
C ASP A 92 -24.53 -13.80 -0.55
N ALA A 93 -24.07 -12.73 0.09
CA ALA A 93 -22.86 -12.03 -0.34
C ALA A 93 -21.61 -12.94 -0.19
N ALA A 94 -20.86 -13.13 -1.27
CA ALA A 94 -19.59 -13.85 -1.25
C ALA A 94 -18.53 -13.02 -0.49
N VAL A 95 -18.48 -13.21 0.83
CA VAL A 95 -17.54 -12.54 1.73
C VAL A 95 -16.49 -13.55 2.17
N GLU A 96 -15.23 -13.24 1.85
CA GLU A 96 -14.07 -14.00 2.31
C GLU A 96 -13.53 -13.37 3.61
N VAL A 97 -13.38 -14.18 4.65
CA VAL A 97 -12.81 -13.74 5.93
C VAL A 97 -11.34 -14.14 5.98
N VAL A 98 -10.46 -13.14 6.16
CA VAL A 98 -9.00 -13.31 6.07
C VAL A 98 -8.33 -12.79 7.34
N SER A 99 -7.29 -13.50 7.78
CA SER A 99 -6.48 -13.05 8.91
C SER A 99 -5.62 -11.83 8.59
N ALA A 100 -5.59 -10.85 9.50
CA ALA A 100 -4.61 -9.77 9.56
C ALA A 100 -3.24 -10.26 10.08
N ASP A 101 -3.22 -11.38 10.78
CA ASP A 101 -2.00 -11.92 11.38
C ASP A 101 -1.28 -12.84 10.40
N GLY A 102 0.05 -12.84 10.48
CA GLY A 102 0.89 -13.71 9.66
C GLY A 102 0.95 -13.31 8.19
N ASP A 103 1.40 -14.24 7.35
CA ASP A 103 1.61 -14.01 5.93
C ASP A 103 0.33 -14.22 5.12
N MET A 104 -0.04 -13.18 4.38
CA MET A 104 -1.20 -13.22 3.49
C MET A 104 -0.81 -13.80 2.12
N PRO A 105 -1.59 -14.75 1.57
CA PRO A 105 -1.39 -15.26 0.21
C PRO A 105 -1.34 -14.14 -0.82
N ARG A 106 -0.47 -14.29 -1.83
CA ARG A 106 -0.29 -13.29 -2.90
C ARG A 106 -1.61 -12.90 -3.58
N PRO A 107 -2.52 -13.84 -3.95
CA PRO A 107 -3.78 -13.47 -4.59
C PRO A 107 -4.62 -12.52 -3.74
N THR A 108 -4.83 -12.84 -2.46
CA THR A 108 -5.59 -12.00 -1.53
C THR A 108 -4.93 -10.64 -1.34
N ARG A 109 -3.61 -10.59 -1.20
CA ARG A 109 -2.85 -9.33 -1.09
C ARG A 109 -3.05 -8.44 -2.32
N THR A 110 -2.98 -9.01 -3.52
CA THR A 110 -3.25 -8.29 -4.76
C THR A 110 -4.68 -7.76 -4.80
N ALA A 111 -5.66 -8.58 -4.40
CA ALA A 111 -7.07 -8.18 -4.36
C ALA A 111 -7.33 -6.99 -3.41
N LEU A 112 -6.71 -6.98 -2.23
CA LEU A 112 -6.81 -5.88 -1.28
C LEU A 112 -6.08 -4.61 -1.76
N ALA A 113 -4.96 -4.78 -2.48
CA ALA A 113 -4.22 -3.67 -3.06
C ALA A 113 -4.97 -3.00 -4.22
N SER A 114 -5.72 -3.76 -5.03
CA SER A 114 -6.49 -3.24 -6.18
C SER A 114 -7.97 -2.96 -5.89
N GLY A 115 -8.48 -3.44 -4.75
CA GLY A 115 -9.88 -3.27 -4.34
C GLY A 115 -10.18 -1.87 -3.79
N THR A 116 -11.45 -1.65 -3.43
CA THR A 116 -11.90 -0.45 -2.73
C THR A 116 -12.03 -0.74 -1.25
N LEU A 117 -11.27 -0.06 -0.39
CA LEU A 117 -11.50 -0.10 1.06
C LEU A 117 -12.83 0.59 1.39
N LEU A 118 -13.81 -0.18 1.86
CA LEU A 118 -15.15 0.31 2.20
C LEU A 118 -15.26 0.73 3.66
N TRP A 119 -14.54 0.03 4.54
CA TRP A 119 -14.57 0.28 5.98
C TRP A 119 -13.28 -0.18 6.64
N ALA A 120 -12.93 0.47 7.75
CA ALA A 120 -11.84 0.09 8.61
C ALA A 120 -12.20 0.41 10.06
N ALA A 121 -11.73 -0.43 10.98
CA ALA A 121 -12.04 -0.30 12.40
C ALA A 121 -11.49 1.00 13.00
N ASP A 122 -10.26 1.34 12.62
CA ASP A 122 -9.58 2.54 13.11
C ASP A 122 -9.76 3.71 12.13
N PRO A 123 -9.90 4.95 12.63
CA PRO A 123 -9.95 6.14 11.78
C PRO A 123 -8.68 6.25 10.93
N ALA A 124 -8.79 6.89 9.76
CA ALA A 124 -7.62 7.10 8.90
C ALA A 124 -6.60 8.01 9.61
N PRO A 125 -5.32 7.58 9.74
CA PRO A 125 -4.29 8.44 10.29
C PRO A 125 -3.99 9.59 9.32
N VAL A 126 -3.43 10.68 9.86
CA VAL A 126 -2.87 11.75 9.02
C VAL A 126 -1.52 11.27 8.50
N LEU A 127 -1.50 10.81 7.26
CA LEU A 127 -0.30 10.39 6.56
C LEU A 127 0.48 11.61 6.04
N LYS A 128 1.80 11.55 6.13
CA LYS A 128 2.72 12.59 5.65
C LYS A 128 3.67 11.99 4.63
N VAL A 129 3.86 12.68 3.52
CA VAL A 129 4.88 12.31 2.53
C VAL A 129 6.12 13.16 2.77
N ALA A 130 7.25 12.49 2.92
CA ALA A 130 8.52 13.13 3.19
C ALA A 130 9.02 13.88 1.96
N ARG A 131 9.48 15.11 2.18
CA ARG A 131 10.25 15.86 1.19
C ARG A 131 11.69 15.36 1.22
N VAL A 132 12.23 15.11 0.03
CA VAL A 132 13.65 14.74 -0.14
C VAL A 132 14.50 15.97 -0.35
N PHE A 133 14.05 16.85 -1.26
CA PHE A 133 14.82 18.00 -1.72
C PHE A 133 14.34 19.29 -1.04
N ASP A 134 15.23 20.26 -0.92
CA ASP A 134 14.92 21.57 -0.34
C ASP A 134 14.03 22.42 -1.25
N GLY A 135 14.08 22.14 -2.55
CA GLY A 135 13.24 22.80 -3.54
C GLY A 135 13.34 22.17 -4.92
N VAL A 136 12.65 22.83 -5.85
CA VAL A 136 12.65 22.50 -7.27
C VAL A 136 12.89 23.78 -8.05
N GLN A 137 13.78 23.72 -9.04
CA GLN A 137 14.07 24.81 -9.96
C GLN A 137 12.89 25.07 -10.91
N ALA A 138 12.93 26.18 -11.64
CA ALA A 138 11.86 26.54 -12.57
C ALA A 138 11.66 25.54 -13.72
N ASP A 139 12.70 24.76 -14.06
CA ASP A 139 12.67 23.71 -15.07
C ASP A 139 12.21 22.35 -14.53
N GLY A 140 11.90 22.25 -13.24
CA GLY A 140 11.50 21.00 -12.59
C GLY A 140 12.66 20.21 -11.96
N THR A 141 13.91 20.69 -12.07
CA THR A 141 15.07 20.01 -11.49
C THR A 141 15.07 20.17 -9.96
N PRO A 142 15.03 19.09 -9.17
CA PRO A 142 15.15 19.19 -7.71
C PRO A 142 16.55 19.65 -7.28
N PHE A 143 16.68 20.24 -6.09
CA PHE A 143 17.98 20.66 -5.56
C PHE A 143 18.06 20.62 -4.02
N PHE A 144 19.29 20.53 -3.50
CA PHE A 144 19.63 20.79 -2.11
C PHE A 144 20.24 22.19 -1.97
N LEU A 145 19.95 22.88 -0.86
CA LEU A 145 20.56 24.16 -0.55
C LEU A 145 22.02 23.96 -0.08
N PRO A 146 22.93 24.92 -0.31
CA PRO A 146 24.34 24.82 0.11
C PRO A 146 24.58 24.65 1.63
N GLY A 147 23.56 24.83 2.45
CA GLY A 147 23.59 24.62 3.91
C GLY A 147 22.63 23.54 4.37
N HIS A 148 22.28 22.59 3.50
CA HIS A 148 21.45 21.45 3.86
C HIS A 148 22.09 20.71 5.05
N PRO A 149 21.33 20.40 6.12
CA PRO A 149 21.89 19.77 7.30
C PRO A 149 22.51 18.41 6.99
N GLU A 150 23.66 18.14 7.58
CA GLU A 150 24.29 16.82 7.55
C GLU A 150 23.92 16.03 8.81
N LEU A 151 23.79 14.71 8.66
CA LEU A 151 23.59 13.76 9.74
C LEU A 151 24.64 12.65 9.63
N ALA A 152 25.87 12.99 9.99
CA ALA A 152 26.96 12.03 10.03
C ALA A 152 26.80 11.08 11.24
N GLY A 153 26.92 9.77 11.00
CA GLY A 153 27.03 8.76 12.06
C GLY A 153 25.73 8.41 12.79
N ALA A 154 24.60 8.37 12.07
CA ALA A 154 23.30 7.93 12.61
C ALA A 154 22.81 6.62 11.94
N PRO A 155 23.52 5.49 12.12
CA PRO A 155 23.13 4.20 11.53
C PRO A 155 21.71 3.76 11.95
N GLU A 156 21.27 4.11 13.15
CA GLU A 156 19.94 3.79 13.66
C GLU A 156 18.82 4.46 12.84
N VAL A 157 19.04 5.67 12.33
CA VAL A 157 18.06 6.36 11.47
C VAL A 157 17.95 5.65 10.14
N LEU A 158 19.08 5.32 9.52
CA LEU A 158 19.11 4.59 8.26
C LEU A 158 18.50 3.18 8.40
N GLU A 159 18.79 2.48 9.50
CA GLU A 159 18.21 1.18 9.82
C GLU A 159 16.68 1.26 10.00
N TYR A 160 16.17 2.27 10.71
CA TYR A 160 14.74 2.48 10.86
C TYR A 160 14.07 2.70 9.48
N LEU A 161 14.63 3.59 8.66
CA LEU A 161 14.08 3.92 7.34
C LEU A 161 14.01 2.65 6.47
N ARG A 162 15.11 1.88 6.42
CA ARG A 162 15.23 0.62 5.67
C ARG A 162 14.34 -0.51 6.18
N ALA A 163 14.07 -0.54 7.48
CA ALA A 163 13.23 -1.57 8.09
C ALA A 163 11.73 -1.34 7.83
N ALA A 164 11.34 -0.15 7.36
CA ALA A 164 9.94 0.17 7.11
C ALA A 164 9.36 -0.61 5.94
N THR A 165 8.03 -0.74 5.96
CA THR A 165 7.30 -1.53 4.97
C THR A 165 7.48 -0.93 3.58
N THR A 166 8.01 -1.71 2.64
CA THR A 166 8.05 -1.32 1.22
C THR A 166 6.63 -1.16 0.70
N LEU A 167 6.28 0.07 0.31
CA LEU A 167 4.95 0.45 -0.16
C LEU A 167 4.85 0.29 -1.68
N LEU A 168 5.81 0.84 -2.41
CA LEU A 168 5.87 0.81 -3.87
C LEU A 168 7.28 0.41 -4.30
N THR A 169 7.38 -0.52 -5.25
CA THR A 169 8.65 -0.89 -5.88
C THR A 169 8.61 -0.51 -7.35
N THR A 170 9.68 0.12 -7.84
CA THR A 170 9.86 0.49 -9.25
C THR A 170 11.30 0.23 -9.67
N PRO A 171 11.56 -0.20 -10.93
CA PRO A 171 12.92 -0.24 -11.46
C PRO A 171 13.48 1.16 -11.78
N ASP A 172 12.65 2.21 -11.72
CA ASP A 172 13.06 3.57 -12.08
C ASP A 172 14.08 4.14 -11.10
N THR A 173 15.08 4.81 -11.66
CA THR A 173 16.08 5.59 -10.94
C THR A 173 16.14 7.02 -11.46
N MET A 174 16.57 7.95 -10.61
CA MET A 174 16.85 9.34 -11.00
C MET A 174 18.35 9.65 -10.95
N ASP A 175 18.75 10.72 -11.62
CA ASP A 175 20.12 11.24 -11.53
C ASP A 175 20.43 11.69 -10.10
N ASP A 176 21.66 11.46 -9.67
CA ASP A 176 22.17 12.04 -8.43
C ASP A 176 22.33 13.56 -8.59
N VAL A 177 21.54 14.31 -7.84
CA VAL A 177 21.51 15.77 -7.89
C VAL A 177 22.68 16.38 -7.13
N TRP A 178 23.20 15.67 -6.13
CA TRP A 178 24.35 16.11 -5.34
C TRP A 178 25.66 15.85 -6.09
N GLU A 179 25.77 14.68 -6.73
CA GLU A 179 26.90 14.30 -7.56
C GLU A 179 26.46 13.83 -8.97
N PRO A 180 26.15 14.77 -9.90
CA PRO A 180 25.62 14.46 -11.23
C PRO A 180 26.47 13.50 -12.07
N GLY A 181 27.77 13.40 -11.80
CA GLY A 181 28.69 12.48 -12.47
C GLY A 181 28.36 11.00 -12.24
N ARG A 182 27.61 10.65 -11.19
CA ARG A 182 27.17 9.27 -10.91
C ARG A 182 26.05 8.78 -11.83
N GLY A 183 25.32 9.70 -12.46
CA GLY A 183 24.18 9.38 -13.34
C GLY A 183 22.97 8.83 -12.57
N ARG A 184 22.16 8.00 -13.25
CA ARG A 184 20.86 7.52 -12.77
C ARG A 184 20.95 6.36 -11.76
N VAL A 185 21.42 6.66 -10.55
CA VAL A 185 21.65 5.66 -9.50
C VAL A 185 20.70 5.78 -8.32
N VAL A 186 19.94 6.86 -8.21
CA VAL A 186 19.11 7.13 -7.03
C VAL A 186 17.79 6.37 -7.12
N PRO A 187 17.47 5.47 -6.17
CA PRO A 187 16.26 4.65 -6.23
C PRO A 187 14.99 5.46 -5.97
N MET A 188 13.88 5.04 -6.57
CA MET A 188 12.57 5.72 -6.49
C MET A 188 11.45 4.85 -5.90
N ASN A 189 11.79 3.80 -5.15
CA ASN A 189 10.82 3.04 -4.36
C ASN A 189 10.26 3.92 -3.24
N PHE A 190 9.14 3.51 -2.65
CA PHE A 190 8.56 4.14 -1.48
C PHE A 190 8.39 3.17 -0.33
N ARG A 191 8.53 3.69 0.89
CA ARG A 191 8.33 2.99 2.14
C ARG A 191 7.38 3.75 3.04
N THR A 192 6.85 3.05 4.04
CA THR A 192 5.98 3.64 5.05
C THR A 192 6.04 2.88 6.37
N ASP A 193 5.85 3.63 7.46
CA ASP A 193 5.61 3.11 8.81
C ASP A 193 4.16 3.32 9.28
N GLY A 194 3.26 3.65 8.35
CA GLY A 194 1.84 3.88 8.63
C GLY A 194 1.51 5.30 9.09
N THR A 195 2.51 6.16 9.30
CA THR A 195 2.33 7.60 9.59
C THR A 195 3.08 8.46 8.58
N TRP A 196 4.28 8.04 8.20
CA TRP A 196 5.09 8.67 7.16
C TRP A 196 5.23 7.77 5.95
N ILE A 197 5.40 8.41 4.80
CA ILE A 197 5.75 7.80 3.53
C ILE A 197 7.00 8.52 3.04
N TRP A 198 8.04 7.79 2.66
CA TRP A 198 9.26 8.38 2.11
C TRP A 198 9.78 7.53 0.96
N PRO A 199 10.46 8.13 -0.03
CA PRO A 199 11.15 7.36 -1.03
C PRO A 199 12.50 6.83 -0.51
N ASP A 200 12.98 5.71 -1.07
CA ASP A 200 14.34 5.19 -0.82
C ASP A 200 15.41 6.24 -1.18
N THR A 201 15.07 7.25 -1.97
CA THR A 201 15.89 8.44 -2.24
C THR A 201 16.40 9.11 -0.95
N VAL A 202 15.59 9.14 0.12
CA VAL A 202 16.01 9.67 1.44
C VAL A 202 17.13 8.82 2.04
N GLU A 203 17.00 7.50 1.96
CA GLU A 203 18.00 6.56 2.45
C GLU A 203 19.30 6.67 1.66
N TYR A 204 19.19 6.81 0.33
CA TYR A 204 20.33 7.01 -0.56
C TYR A 204 21.14 8.25 -0.17
N TYR A 205 20.50 9.41 -0.06
CA TYR A 205 21.23 10.65 0.25
C TYR A 205 21.78 10.68 1.68
N LEU A 206 21.10 10.04 2.64
CA LEU A 206 21.63 9.87 3.99
C LEU A 206 22.88 8.97 4.01
N GLU A 207 22.84 7.84 3.31
CA GLU A 207 23.96 6.88 3.31
C GLU A 207 25.16 7.37 2.49
N GLU A 208 24.92 7.80 1.25
CA GLU A 208 25.99 8.13 0.30
C GLU A 208 26.58 9.52 0.54
N HIS A 209 25.75 10.47 0.96
CA HIS A 209 26.12 11.88 1.05
C HIS A 209 25.99 12.47 2.47
N GLY A 210 25.53 11.69 3.45
CA GLY A 210 25.36 12.16 4.82
C GLY A 210 24.29 13.24 4.99
N LEU A 211 23.42 13.44 3.99
CA LEU A 211 22.39 14.48 4.02
C LEU A 211 21.25 14.07 4.95
N ALA A 212 20.90 14.93 5.90
CA ALA A 212 19.86 14.63 6.88
C ALA A 212 18.49 14.52 6.20
N PRO A 213 17.63 13.55 6.58
CA PRO A 213 16.23 13.57 6.20
C PRO A 213 15.56 14.86 6.67
N GLU A 214 14.42 15.23 6.07
CA GLU A 214 13.73 16.44 6.53
C GLU A 214 13.42 16.39 8.03
N SER A 215 13.57 17.54 8.70
CA SER A 215 13.59 17.63 10.17
C SER A 215 12.38 16.99 10.86
N ARG A 216 11.19 17.05 10.24
CA ARG A 216 9.97 16.44 10.79
C ARG A 216 9.95 14.93 10.68
N LEU A 217 10.51 14.37 9.60
CA LEU A 217 10.69 12.92 9.47
C LEU A 217 11.76 12.46 10.46
N LEU A 218 12.88 13.17 10.54
CA LEU A 218 13.95 12.84 11.48
C LEU A 218 13.47 12.85 12.94
N ALA A 219 12.72 13.87 13.35
CA ALA A 219 12.12 13.94 14.68
C ALA A 219 11.12 12.80 14.94
N HIS A 220 10.38 12.36 13.91
CA HIS A 220 9.48 11.21 14.01
C HIS A 220 10.26 9.91 14.22
N VAL A 221 11.30 9.67 13.42
CA VAL A 221 12.16 8.48 13.55
C VAL A 221 12.76 8.38 14.96
N HIS A 222 13.32 9.48 15.49
CA HIS A 222 13.85 9.49 16.84
C HIS A 222 12.79 9.23 17.94
N ALA A 223 11.52 9.56 17.69
CA ALA A 223 10.43 9.31 18.64
C ALA A 223 9.82 7.91 18.53
N ALA A 224 9.95 7.24 17.38
CA ALA A 224 9.31 5.96 17.08
C ALA A 224 10.00 4.74 17.72
N GLY A 225 11.21 4.91 18.24
CA GLY A 225 12.03 3.83 18.80
C GLY A 225 12.85 3.09 17.73
N ASP A 226 13.39 1.92 18.08
CA ASP A 226 14.42 1.26 17.26
C ASP A 226 13.93 0.70 15.91
N ARG A 227 12.62 0.43 15.77
CA ARG A 227 12.05 -0.17 14.54
C ARG A 227 10.64 0.32 14.23
N PRO A 228 10.29 0.45 12.94
CA PRO A 228 8.93 0.78 12.52
C PRO A 228 7.94 -0.34 12.86
N PRO A 229 6.67 -0.01 13.11
CA PRO A 229 5.62 -1.00 13.36
C PRO A 229 5.37 -1.86 12.11
N ARG A 230 4.95 -3.12 12.34
CA ARG A 230 4.40 -3.97 11.29
C ARG A 230 3.03 -3.42 10.88
N LEU A 231 2.84 -3.22 9.59
CA LEU A 231 1.59 -2.72 9.04
C LEU A 231 0.66 -3.87 8.63
N ASP A 232 -0.64 -3.67 8.87
CA ASP A 232 -1.68 -4.49 8.26
C ASP A 232 -2.04 -3.95 6.86
N GLN A 233 -2.96 -4.65 6.19
CA GLN A 233 -3.38 -4.26 4.84
C GLN A 233 -4.24 -3.00 4.80
N VAL A 234 -4.91 -2.63 5.90
CA VAL A 234 -5.64 -1.35 5.98
C VAL A 234 -4.64 -0.20 5.90
N ALA A 235 -3.60 -0.25 6.74
CA ALA A 235 -2.57 0.76 6.79
C ALA A 235 -1.80 0.86 5.46
N ALA A 236 -1.40 -0.27 4.88
CA ALA A 236 -0.73 -0.30 3.57
C ALA A 236 -1.61 0.25 2.44
N HIS A 237 -2.90 -0.11 2.40
CA HIS A 237 -3.84 0.41 1.40
C HIS A 237 -4.00 1.93 1.52
N ARG A 238 -4.22 2.45 2.73
CA ARG A 238 -4.34 3.90 2.98
C ARG A 238 -3.08 4.67 2.58
N ALA A 239 -1.90 4.13 2.93
CA ALA A 239 -0.63 4.73 2.53
C ALA A 239 -0.46 4.79 1.01
N MET A 240 -0.84 3.71 0.30
CA MET A 240 -0.80 3.67 -1.16
C MET A 240 -1.78 4.67 -1.79
N THR A 241 -3.01 4.77 -1.27
CA THR A 241 -3.99 5.76 -1.73
C THR A 241 -3.47 7.19 -1.56
N GLU A 242 -2.86 7.49 -0.41
CA GLU A 242 -2.29 8.81 -0.13
C GLU A 242 -1.13 9.15 -1.07
N LEU A 243 -0.23 8.20 -1.31
CA LEU A 243 0.90 8.37 -2.22
C LEU A 243 0.42 8.76 -3.63
N PHE A 244 -0.61 8.08 -4.16
CA PHE A 244 -1.16 8.41 -5.47
C PHE A 244 -2.00 9.68 -5.51
N ARG A 245 -2.49 10.17 -4.37
CA ARG A 245 -3.23 11.44 -4.29
C ARG A 245 -2.30 12.66 -4.39
N GLN A 246 -1.04 12.51 -3.97
CA GLN A 246 -0.06 13.60 -3.97
C GLN A 246 0.80 13.68 -5.24
N ARG A 247 0.67 12.71 -6.15
CA ARG A 247 1.28 12.74 -7.50
C ARG A 247 0.35 13.39 -8.50
#